data_AF-A0A6G0PZ71-F1
#
_entry.id   AF-A0A6G0PZ71-F1
#
_cell.length_a   1.000
_cell.length_b   1.000
_cell.length_c   1.000
_cell.angle_alpha   90.00
_cell.angle_beta   90.00
_cell.angle_gamma   90.00
#
_symmetry.space_group_name_H-M   'P 1'
#
loop_
_entity.id
_entity.type
_entity.pdbx_description
1 polymer ?
#
loop_
_entity_poly.entity_id
_entity_poly.type
_entity_poly.pdbx_seq_one_letter_code
_entity_poly.pdbx_strand_id
1 'polypeptide(L)'
;MTWGDRVRNNNPDNEDITEVMARKSHMLEGVWNPIQQAHLVRTLMADWDITESETWTTDVVNMRQEAMAKAQVSCDESIRAWTQRENDILVAYLEGKLDLPHPLNFIKEIMVGEHRAMLEDMHENVFNVSLTAVIPATVRMPRNAAHAVIFRELFMANTDRNTGQKM
;
A
#
# COMPACT_ATOMS: atom_id res chain seq x y z
N MET A 1 -25.49 -19.09 -8.88
CA MET A 1 -25.39 -17.63 -8.86
C MET A 1 -24.65 -17.24 -7.59
N THR A 2 -23.39 -16.87 -7.74
CA THR A 2 -22.50 -16.55 -6.62
C THR A 2 -22.74 -15.11 -6.14
N TRP A 3 -22.28 -14.76 -4.93
CA TRP A 3 -22.40 -13.40 -4.41
C TRP A 3 -21.71 -12.37 -5.33
N GLY A 4 -20.57 -12.75 -5.94
CA GLY A 4 -19.89 -11.92 -6.93
C GLY A 4 -20.72 -11.63 -8.18
N ASP A 5 -21.62 -12.53 -8.58
CA ASP A 5 -22.53 -12.31 -9.72
C ASP A 5 -23.63 -11.29 -9.41
N ARG A 6 -24.04 -11.19 -8.14
CA ARG A 6 -25.05 -10.21 -7.71
C ARG A 6 -24.46 -8.80 -7.57
N VAL A 7 -23.20 -8.68 -7.18
CA VAL A 7 -22.50 -7.39 -7.08
C VAL A 7 -22.29 -6.81 -8.47
N ARG A 8 -21.82 -7.62 -9.43
CA ARG A 8 -21.63 -7.20 -10.84
C ARG A 8 -22.92 -6.78 -11.54
N ASN A 9 -24.03 -7.46 -11.26
CA ASN A 9 -25.31 -7.19 -11.92
C ASN A 9 -26.06 -5.97 -11.35
N ASN A 10 -25.61 -5.37 -10.24
CA ASN A 10 -26.27 -4.26 -9.57
C ASN A 10 -25.64 -2.88 -9.85
N ASN A 11 -24.68 -2.77 -10.75
CA ASN A 11 -24.01 -1.49 -11.04
C ASN A 11 -24.90 -0.63 -11.95
N PRO A 12 -25.45 0.51 -11.48
CA PRO A 12 -26.07 1.49 -12.35
C PRO A 12 -24.98 2.30 -13.07
N ASP A 13 -25.14 2.50 -14.37
CA ASP A 13 -24.37 3.34 -15.31
C ASP A 13 -22.89 3.63 -14.98
N ASN A 14 -22.03 2.93 -15.74
CA ASN A 14 -20.59 3.09 -15.85
C ASN A 14 -20.20 4.48 -16.44
N GLU A 15 -20.19 5.52 -15.63
CA GLU A 15 -19.47 6.76 -15.98
C GLU A 15 -18.16 6.86 -15.19
N ASP A 16 -17.06 7.19 -15.88
CA ASP A 16 -15.76 7.42 -15.25
C ASP A 16 -15.84 8.60 -14.28
N ILE A 17 -15.19 8.49 -13.12
CA ILE A 17 -15.23 9.54 -12.09
C ILE A 17 -14.50 10.78 -12.61
N THR A 18 -15.26 11.82 -12.94
CA THR A 18 -14.70 13.11 -13.34
C THR A 18 -14.15 13.88 -12.14
N GLU A 19 -13.23 14.83 -12.38
CA GLU A 19 -12.64 15.66 -11.32
C GLU A 19 -13.70 16.40 -10.48
N VAL A 20 -14.79 16.83 -11.11
CA VAL A 20 -15.90 17.53 -10.44
C VAL A 20 -16.65 16.59 -9.49
N MET A 21 -16.75 15.30 -9.82
CA MET A 21 -17.36 14.27 -8.96
C MET A 21 -16.41 13.88 -7.84
N ALA A 22 -15.12 13.67 -8.13
CA ALA A 22 -14.09 13.39 -7.15
C ALA A 22 -14.00 14.49 -6.07
N ARG A 23 -14.02 15.76 -6.49
CA ARG A 23 -14.00 16.92 -5.58
C ARG A 23 -15.22 17.05 -4.67
N LYS A 24 -16.35 16.42 -5.04
CA LYS A 24 -17.60 16.37 -4.25
C LYS A 24 -17.72 15.12 -3.39
N SER A 25 -16.72 14.25 -3.40
CA SER A 25 -16.72 13.03 -2.60
C SER A 25 -16.68 13.35 -1.11
N HIS A 26 -17.48 12.62 -0.34
CA HIS A 26 -17.41 12.63 1.13
C HIS A 26 -16.00 12.32 1.66
N MET A 27 -15.16 11.61 0.89
CA MET A 27 -13.76 11.33 1.26
C MET A 27 -12.92 12.61 1.41
N LEU A 28 -13.27 13.69 0.73
CA LEU A 28 -12.55 14.97 0.79
C LEU A 28 -13.09 15.93 1.87
N GLU A 29 -14.15 15.58 2.58
CA GLU A 29 -14.73 16.40 3.66
C GLU A 29 -13.91 16.34 4.97
N GLY A 30 -12.89 15.47 5.04
CA GLY A 30 -11.95 15.39 6.15
C GLY A 30 -10.96 16.57 6.23
N VAL A 31 -10.20 16.63 7.33
CA VAL A 31 -9.09 17.60 7.48
C VAL A 31 -7.89 17.08 6.71
N TRP A 32 -7.76 17.50 5.45
CA TRP A 32 -6.67 17.11 4.56
C TRP A 32 -5.69 18.26 4.32
N ASN A 33 -4.40 17.97 4.26
CA ASN A 33 -3.43 18.90 3.67
C ASN A 33 -3.68 19.00 2.15
N PRO A 34 -3.49 20.18 1.51
CA PRO A 34 -3.56 20.34 0.05
C PRO A 34 -2.90 19.24 -0.80
N ILE A 35 -1.74 18.71 -0.38
CA ILE A 35 -1.05 17.62 -1.09
C ILE A 35 -1.84 16.31 -0.99
N GLN A 36 -2.35 15.99 0.20
CA GLN A 36 -3.16 14.80 0.44
C GLN A 36 -4.50 14.89 -0.30
N GLN A 37 -5.09 16.08 -0.36
CA GLN A 37 -6.31 16.32 -1.14
C GLN A 37 -6.07 16.08 -2.64
N ALA A 38 -4.94 16.54 -3.18
CA ALA A 38 -4.57 16.30 -4.58
C ALA A 38 -4.32 14.80 -4.86
N HIS A 39 -3.66 14.09 -3.94
CA HIS A 39 -3.48 12.65 -4.04
C HIS A 39 -4.81 11.91 -4.01
N LEU A 40 -5.71 12.25 -3.08
CA LEU A 40 -7.04 11.65 -2.99
C LEU A 40 -7.86 11.87 -4.26
N VAL A 41 -7.88 13.09 -4.80
CA VAL A 41 -8.56 13.38 -6.08
C VAL A 41 -7.98 12.53 -7.21
N ARG A 42 -6.65 12.41 -7.30
CA ARG A 42 -6.00 11.56 -8.30
C ARG A 42 -6.35 10.08 -8.14
N THR A 43 -6.40 9.59 -6.91
CA THR A 43 -6.80 8.22 -6.57
C THR A 43 -8.26 7.95 -6.94
N LEU A 44 -9.16 8.89 -6.67
CA LEU A 44 -10.58 8.79 -7.05
C LEU A 44 -10.79 8.76 -8.56
N MET A 45 -9.93 9.45 -9.32
CA MET A 45 -9.98 9.52 -10.78
C MET A 45 -9.12 8.44 -11.47
N ALA A 46 -8.41 7.62 -10.70
CA ALA A 46 -7.60 6.55 -11.27
C ALA A 46 -8.54 5.50 -11.88
N ASP A 47 -8.14 4.98 -13.04
CA ASP A 47 -8.83 3.86 -13.65
C ASP A 47 -8.39 2.57 -12.95
N TRP A 48 -9.24 2.08 -12.05
CA TRP A 48 -9.02 0.85 -11.28
C TRP A 48 -9.36 -0.41 -12.07
N ASP A 49 -10.06 -0.28 -13.21
CA ASP A 49 -10.34 -1.38 -14.14
C ASP A 49 -9.08 -1.71 -14.97
N ILE A 50 -8.17 -0.73 -15.15
CA ILE A 50 -6.81 -1.00 -15.64
C ILE A 50 -6.01 -1.63 -14.50
N THR A 51 -6.01 -2.96 -14.49
CA THR A 51 -4.91 -3.69 -13.86
C THR A 51 -3.68 -3.40 -14.71
N GLU A 52 -2.95 -2.34 -14.41
CA GLU A 52 -1.56 -2.24 -14.85
C GLU A 52 -0.86 -3.42 -14.18
N SER A 53 -0.89 -4.57 -14.85
CA SER A 53 0.09 -5.60 -14.62
C SER A 53 1.38 -5.02 -15.17
N GLU A 54 1.99 -4.09 -14.42
CA GLU A 54 3.40 -3.84 -14.58
C GLU A 54 4.06 -5.18 -14.26
N THR A 55 4.25 -5.97 -15.30
CA THR A 55 4.87 -7.27 -15.20
C THR A 55 6.29 -6.98 -14.77
N TRP A 56 6.57 -7.22 -13.49
CA TRP A 56 7.92 -7.05 -12.98
C TRP A 56 8.88 -7.77 -13.90
N THR A 57 9.95 -7.07 -14.25
CA THR A 57 11.02 -7.71 -14.99
C THR A 57 11.55 -8.88 -14.17
N THR A 58 12.07 -9.91 -14.85
CA THR A 58 12.66 -11.07 -14.19
C THR A 58 13.74 -10.66 -13.18
N ASP A 59 14.45 -9.55 -13.45
CA ASP A 59 15.45 -9.01 -12.54
C ASP A 59 14.83 -8.45 -11.25
N VAL A 60 13.73 -7.69 -11.32
CA VAL A 60 13.01 -7.19 -10.13
C VAL A 60 12.49 -8.36 -9.28
N VAL A 61 11.96 -9.41 -9.91
CA VAL A 61 11.51 -10.62 -9.19
C VAL A 61 12.68 -11.27 -8.44
N ASN A 62 13.83 -11.41 -9.09
CA ASN A 62 15.03 -11.98 -8.47
C ASN A 62 15.54 -11.11 -7.31
N MET A 63 15.61 -9.78 -7.51
CA MET A 63 16.00 -8.83 -6.46
C MET A 63 15.09 -8.92 -5.24
N ARG A 64 13.78 -9.07 -5.43
CA ARG A 64 12.83 -9.27 -4.32
C ARG A 64 13.07 -10.58 -3.58
N GLN A 65 13.31 -11.67 -4.31
CA GLN A 65 13.63 -12.97 -3.69
C GLN A 65 14.94 -12.91 -2.88
N GLU A 66 15.97 -12.27 -3.42
CA GLU A 66 17.25 -12.05 -2.75
C GLU A 66 17.10 -11.17 -1.49
N ALA A 67 16.34 -10.08 -1.60
CA ALA A 67 16.05 -9.18 -0.47
C ALA A 67 15.27 -9.86 0.67
N MET A 68 14.37 -10.79 0.33
CA MET A 68 13.53 -11.54 1.27
C MET A 68 14.17 -12.85 1.74
N ALA A 69 15.32 -13.24 1.18
CA ALA A 69 16.02 -14.44 1.60
C ALA A 69 16.37 -14.37 3.08
N LYS A 70 16.44 -15.54 3.72
CA LYS A 70 16.76 -15.62 5.14
C LYS A 70 18.20 -15.17 5.38
N ALA A 71 18.37 -14.08 6.12
CA ALA A 71 19.66 -13.59 6.58
C ALA A 71 20.02 -14.12 7.97
N GLN A 72 21.30 -14.28 8.24
CA GLN A 72 21.86 -14.49 9.57
C GLN A 72 21.91 -13.16 10.32
N VAL A 73 21.56 -13.16 11.60
CA VAL A 73 21.68 -11.94 12.40
C VAL A 73 23.11 -11.83 12.90
N SER A 74 23.83 -10.77 12.52
CA SER A 74 25.15 -10.47 13.07
C SER A 74 25.04 -9.38 14.14
N CYS A 75 25.86 -9.51 15.19
CA CYS A 75 26.17 -8.41 16.09
C CYS A 75 26.95 -7.33 15.34
N ASP A 76 26.89 -6.09 15.81
CA ASP A 76 27.51 -4.93 15.14
C ASP A 76 29.04 -5.06 14.96
N GLU A 77 29.68 -5.87 15.81
CA GLU A 77 31.11 -6.19 15.77
C GLU A 77 31.49 -7.22 14.69
N SER A 78 30.49 -7.88 14.10
CA SER A 78 30.66 -9.01 13.16
C SER A 78 29.88 -8.80 11.86
N ILE A 79 29.72 -7.55 11.43
CA ILE A 79 29.11 -7.23 10.13
C ILE A 79 30.03 -7.67 8.99
N ARG A 80 29.45 -8.21 7.92
CA ARG A 80 30.20 -8.54 6.70
C ARG A 80 30.18 -7.39 5.70
N ALA A 81 31.13 -7.41 4.77
CA ALA A 81 31.07 -6.52 3.61
C ALA A 81 29.86 -6.88 2.71
N TRP A 82 29.19 -5.85 2.18
CA TRP A 82 28.15 -6.04 1.19
C TRP A 82 28.74 -6.45 -0.17
N THR A 83 27.93 -7.11 -0.98
CA THR A 83 28.23 -7.40 -2.38
C THR A 83 27.70 -6.31 -3.30
N GLN A 84 28.19 -6.24 -4.55
CA GLN A 84 27.66 -5.29 -5.54
C GLN A 84 26.16 -5.51 -5.79
N ARG A 85 25.72 -6.78 -5.84
CA ARG A 85 24.31 -7.13 -6.05
C ARG A 85 23.43 -6.60 -4.92
N GLU A 86 23.86 -6.72 -3.67
CA GLU A 86 23.13 -6.18 -2.52
C GLU A 86 23.05 -4.66 -2.51
N ASN A 87 24.10 -3.99 -2.99
CA ASN A 87 24.07 -2.55 -3.19
C ASN A 87 23.02 -2.16 -4.24
N ASP A 88 22.98 -2.87 -5.37
CA ASP A 88 22.00 -2.59 -6.44
C ASP A 88 20.56 -2.81 -5.94
N ILE A 89 20.34 -3.87 -5.15
CA ILE A 89 19.05 -4.16 -4.51
C ILE A 89 18.69 -3.07 -3.50
N LEU A 90 19.64 -2.62 -2.67
CA LEU A 90 19.41 -1.54 -1.70
C LEU A 90 19.02 -0.23 -2.40
N VAL A 91 19.69 0.12 -3.51
CA VAL A 91 19.33 1.29 -4.31
C VAL A 91 17.93 1.15 -4.90
N ALA A 92 17.60 0.01 -5.52
CA ALA A 92 16.27 -0.26 -6.07
C ALA A 92 15.17 -0.23 -5.00
N TYR A 93 15.50 -0.67 -3.78
CA TYR A 93 14.61 -0.58 -2.61
C TYR A 93 14.37 0.87 -2.19
N LEU A 94 15.43 1.69 -2.07
CA LEU A 94 15.31 3.11 -1.72
C LEU A 94 14.56 3.92 -2.77
N GLU A 95 14.64 3.51 -4.04
CA GLU A 95 13.85 4.09 -5.14
C GLU A 95 12.38 3.67 -5.12
N GLY A 96 11.97 2.75 -4.23
CA GLY A 96 10.59 2.26 -4.13
C GLY A 96 10.19 1.26 -5.22
N LYS A 97 11.14 0.77 -6.04
CA LYS A 97 10.84 -0.13 -7.17
C LYS A 97 10.53 -1.56 -6.75
N LEU A 98 11.00 -1.96 -5.57
CA LEU A 98 10.89 -3.35 -5.10
C LEU A 98 9.63 -3.66 -4.29
N ASP A 99 8.85 -2.64 -3.87
CA ASP A 99 7.58 -2.78 -3.12
C ASP A 99 7.57 -3.97 -2.13
N LEU A 100 8.51 -3.93 -1.17
CA LEU A 100 8.73 -5.02 -0.22
C LEU A 100 7.81 -4.86 1.01
N PRO A 101 7.34 -5.97 1.63
CA PRO A 101 6.47 -5.91 2.81
C PRO A 101 7.20 -5.59 4.11
N HIS A 102 8.53 -5.62 4.10
CA HIS A 102 9.41 -5.29 5.21
C HIS A 102 10.77 -4.86 4.66
N PRO A 103 11.63 -4.22 5.47
CA PRO A 103 13.01 -3.91 5.09
C PRO A 103 13.80 -5.16 4.67
N LEU A 104 14.86 -4.97 3.88
CA LEU A 104 15.62 -6.09 3.31
C LEU A 104 16.29 -6.91 4.41
N ASN A 105 16.25 -8.24 4.33
CA ASN A 105 16.71 -9.10 5.42
C ASN A 105 18.24 -9.03 5.60
N PHE A 106 19.00 -8.94 4.51
CA PHE A 106 20.46 -8.95 4.56
C PHE A 106 21.05 -7.71 5.24
N ILE A 107 20.29 -6.62 5.44
CA ILE A 107 20.78 -5.46 6.21
C ILE A 107 21.21 -5.86 7.63
N LYS A 108 20.63 -6.94 8.17
CA LYS A 108 21.00 -7.50 9.47
C LYS A 108 22.41 -8.07 9.52
N GLU A 109 23.00 -8.39 8.37
CA GLU A 109 24.37 -8.90 8.22
C GLU A 109 25.38 -7.80 7.86
N ILE A 110 24.94 -6.76 7.16
CA ILE A 110 25.83 -5.78 6.53
C ILE A 110 25.81 -4.40 7.19
N MET A 111 24.83 -4.11 8.05
CA MET A 111 24.67 -2.80 8.70
C MET A 111 24.65 -2.93 10.22
N VAL A 112 25.22 -1.91 10.87
CA VAL A 112 25.15 -1.69 12.31
C VAL A 112 23.73 -1.34 12.75
N GLY A 113 23.41 -1.57 14.02
CA GLY A 113 22.08 -1.32 14.61
C GLY A 113 21.47 0.03 14.25
N GLU A 114 22.24 1.11 14.34
CA GLU A 114 21.76 2.47 14.09
C GLU A 114 21.28 2.67 12.64
N HIS A 115 22.05 2.23 11.64
CA HIS A 115 21.66 2.36 10.24
C HIS A 115 20.47 1.46 9.88
N ARG A 116 20.37 0.29 10.51
CA ARG A 116 19.20 -0.59 10.33
C ARG A 116 17.94 0.08 10.86
N ALA A 117 18.00 0.66 12.06
CA ALA A 117 16.88 1.38 12.65
C ALA A 117 16.41 2.56 11.77
N MET A 118 17.34 3.29 11.15
CA MET A 118 16.99 4.36 10.20
C MET A 118 16.23 3.84 8.97
N LEU A 119 16.65 2.71 8.40
CA LEU A 119 15.96 2.10 7.25
C LEU A 119 14.61 1.50 7.64
N GLU A 120 14.49 0.95 8.84
CA GLU A 120 13.24 0.44 9.41
C GLU A 120 12.23 1.58 9.62
N ASP A 121 12.64 2.69 10.23
CA ASP A 121 11.79 3.87 10.43
C ASP A 121 11.39 4.51 9.09
N MET A 122 12.32 4.62 8.14
CA MET A 122 12.01 5.10 6.80
C MET A 122 10.99 4.18 6.10
N HIS A 123 11.15 2.86 6.19
CA HIS A 123 10.18 1.91 5.63
C HIS A 123 8.79 2.10 6.23
N GLU A 124 8.72 2.24 7.55
CA GLU A 124 7.46 2.45 8.25
C GLU A 124 6.79 3.78 7.88
N ASN A 125 7.56 4.84 7.70
CA ASN A 125 7.01 6.17 7.41
C ASN A 125 6.72 6.42 5.93
N VAL A 126 7.44 5.78 5.02
CA VAL A 126 7.42 6.09 3.57
C VAL A 126 6.83 4.96 2.73
N PHE A 127 7.12 3.69 3.06
CA PHE A 127 6.69 2.55 2.25
C PHE A 127 5.48 1.82 2.79
N ASN A 128 5.29 1.79 4.11
CA ASN A 128 4.02 1.36 4.67
C ASN A 128 2.96 2.40 4.32
N VAL A 129 2.31 2.21 3.17
CA VAL A 129 1.06 2.88 2.85
C VAL A 129 0.03 2.32 3.82
N SER A 130 -0.09 2.93 5.00
CA SER A 130 -1.29 2.73 5.80
C SER A 130 -2.44 3.22 4.94
N LEU A 131 -3.31 2.32 4.50
CA LEU A 131 -4.68 2.66 4.13
C LEU A 131 -5.31 3.29 5.37
N THR A 132 -5.08 4.59 5.58
CA THR A 132 -5.82 5.40 6.54
C THR A 132 -7.22 5.54 5.98
N ALA A 133 -8.02 4.48 6.10
CA ALA A 133 -9.44 4.64 6.13
C ALA A 133 -9.71 5.45 7.39
N VAL A 134 -10.10 6.71 7.22
CA VAL A 134 -10.66 7.51 8.30
C VAL A 134 -12.00 6.85 8.61
N ILE A 135 -11.99 5.88 9.52
CA ILE A 135 -13.20 5.25 10.03
C ILE A 135 -13.85 6.31 10.93
N PRO A 136 -15.02 6.88 10.56
CA PRO A 136 -15.68 7.84 11.43
C PRO A 136 -16.01 7.20 12.78
N ALA A 137 -15.93 7.96 13.87
CA ALA A 137 -16.24 7.47 15.22
C ALA A 137 -17.69 6.93 15.39
N THR A 138 -18.53 7.09 14.37
CA THR A 138 -19.89 6.55 14.29
C THR A 138 -19.95 5.08 13.86
N VAL A 139 -18.87 4.50 13.35
CA VAL A 139 -18.83 3.09 12.92
C VAL A 139 -18.79 2.18 14.14
N ARG A 140 -19.90 1.49 14.41
CA ARG A 140 -20.03 0.57 15.55
C ARG A 140 -19.44 -0.80 15.21
N MET A 141 -18.14 -0.97 15.42
CA MET A 141 -17.50 -2.28 15.36
C MET A 141 -17.77 -3.08 16.65
N PRO A 142 -18.30 -4.31 16.59
CA PRO A 142 -18.40 -5.16 17.77
C PRO A 142 -17.00 -5.58 18.25
N ARG A 143 -16.84 -5.79 19.57
CA ARG A 143 -15.54 -6.07 20.23
C ARG A 143 -14.78 -7.28 19.66
N ASN A 144 -15.46 -8.16 18.91
CA ASN A 144 -14.94 -9.35 18.24
C ASN A 144 -15.47 -9.45 16.79
N ALA A 145 -15.41 -8.37 16.01
CA ALA A 145 -15.85 -8.39 14.62
C ALA A 145 -15.00 -9.37 13.80
N ALA A 146 -15.65 -10.25 13.04
CA ALA A 146 -14.94 -11.05 12.04
C ALA A 146 -14.28 -10.12 11.01
N HIS A 147 -13.12 -10.50 10.47
CA HIS A 147 -12.41 -9.66 9.47
C HIS A 147 -13.30 -9.24 8.30
N ALA A 148 -14.24 -10.09 7.86
CA ALA A 148 -15.19 -9.74 6.81
C ALA A 148 -16.14 -8.58 7.17
N VAL A 149 -16.47 -8.39 8.45
CA VAL A 149 -17.25 -7.25 8.94
C VAL A 149 -16.39 -5.99 8.91
N ILE A 150 -15.12 -6.10 9.30
CA ILE A 150 -14.17 -4.98 9.25
C ILE A 150 -13.98 -4.51 7.80
N PHE A 151 -13.72 -5.45 6.89
CA PHE A 151 -13.57 -5.14 5.46
C PHE A 151 -14.86 -4.60 4.84
N ARG A 152 -16.04 -5.06 5.28
CA ARG A 152 -17.32 -4.50 4.83
C ARG A 152 -17.48 -3.05 5.28
N GLU A 153 -17.23 -2.75 6.55
CA GLU A 153 -17.35 -1.38 7.06
C GLU A 153 -16.30 -0.45 6.41
N LEU A 154 -15.07 -0.93 6.19
CA LEU A 154 -14.05 -0.22 5.44
C LEU A 154 -14.48 0.05 4.00
N PHE A 155 -15.02 -0.96 3.31
CA PHE A 155 -15.52 -0.82 1.95
C PHE A 155 -16.70 0.16 1.92
N MET A 156 -17.69 0.03 2.81
CA MET A 156 -18.85 0.92 2.86
C MET A 156 -18.49 2.36 3.24
N ALA A 157 -17.47 2.57 4.09
CA ALA A 157 -16.97 3.90 4.43
C ALA A 157 -16.20 4.55 3.26
N ASN A 158 -15.52 3.75 2.44
CA ASN A 158 -14.73 4.23 1.30
C ASN A 158 -15.51 4.27 -0.03
N THR A 159 -16.70 3.67 -0.09
CA THR A 159 -17.54 3.66 -1.29
C THR A 159 -18.75 4.56 -1.09
N ASP A 160 -18.66 5.79 -1.58
CA ASP A 160 -19.81 6.68 -1.69
C ASP A 160 -20.71 6.23 -2.87
N ARG A 161 -22.01 6.54 -2.80
CA ARG A 161 -22.97 6.35 -3.88
C ARG A 161 -22.55 7.07 -5.18
N ASN A 162 -21.73 8.11 -5.05
CA ASN A 162 -21.24 8.94 -6.16
C ASN A 162 -19.80 8.62 -6.61
N THR A 163 -18.97 8.04 -5.73
CA THR A 163 -17.55 7.74 -6.02
C THR A 163 -17.13 6.54 -5.18
N GLY A 164 -16.95 5.37 -5.82
CA GLY A 164 -16.32 4.21 -5.18
C GLY A 164 -16.91 2.84 -5.48
N GLN A 165 -18.02 2.73 -6.22
CA GLN A 165 -18.53 1.40 -6.62
C GLN A 165 -17.58 0.61 -7.55
N LYS A 166 -16.58 1.29 -8.13
CA LYS A 166 -15.55 0.72 -9.01
C LYS A 166 -14.11 0.82 -8.48
N MET A 167 -13.88 1.41 -7.29
CA MET A 167 -12.55 1.36 -6.64
C MET A 167 -12.33 -0.04 -6.07
#